data_AF-A0A9P4JCR9-F1
#
_entry.id   AF-A0A9P4JCR9-F1
#
_cell.length_a   1.000
_cell.length_b   1.000
_cell.length_c   1.000
_cell.angle_alpha   90.00
_cell.angle_beta   90.00
_cell.angle_gamma   90.00
#
_symmetry.space_group_name_H-M   'P 1'
#
loop_
_entity.id
_entity.type
_entity.pdbx_description
1 polymer ?
#
loop_
_entity_poly.entity_id
_entity_poly.type
_entity_poly.pdbx_seq_one_letter_code
_entity_poly.pdbx_strand_id
1 'polypeptide(L)'
;NAVDECNKRLENSPYDPEIWTERAGYFLALNYPELAAGDAYKAGLLFDRALKSDEKEPRLRAYHILGQALYDCHCHLEAAEFWEDIAKKVLEPSAQVKAAEMRVLLKRKEEAAAAAGLSGTLQEQKDRLKDGGVFTVHYPWMQERHRTRTPEIIAMVNEELKNIEPQSRYLGQSTLAGRSDMLGMFASRDIPEGECILIDRTATGACSNSEGLICENCYGRVKCPPLQAPCCSNILNDAAHATRDINKGSYFVYCSTACYHLAMTTYHQAICGKDFSWLTEPAKGLEANASPLRPLLMLRFLASCVQAGPETSPLDHPLIARLQPLANRGHVDVFTLTESVAIPIRILEQLGVDVFANPNFDTMVLHTIWTRIANNKAGCTDPKRGFIDAINPFVPLFNHSCEPNIECKRED
;
A
#
# COMPACT_ATOMS: atom_id res chain seq x y z
N ASN A 1 19.81 13.92 -16.56
CA ASN A 1 18.90 13.16 -17.45
C ASN A 1 17.62 13.98 -17.64
N ALA A 2 16.82 13.76 -18.69
CA ALA A 2 15.59 14.54 -18.96
C ALA A 2 14.56 14.47 -17.81
N VAL A 3 14.43 13.30 -17.18
CA VAL A 3 13.60 13.14 -15.96
C VAL A 3 14.10 14.01 -14.80
N ASP A 4 15.42 14.13 -14.60
CA ASP A 4 15.97 14.99 -13.54
C ASP A 4 15.66 16.47 -13.79
N GLU A 5 15.60 16.87 -15.06
CA GLU A 5 15.25 18.24 -15.42
C GLU A 5 13.75 18.52 -15.17
N CYS A 6 12.88 17.56 -15.46
CA CYS A 6 11.48 17.62 -15.04
C CYS A 6 11.35 17.69 -13.50
N ASN A 7 12.13 16.91 -12.75
CA ASN A 7 12.10 16.95 -11.28
C ASN A 7 12.42 18.35 -10.74
N LYS A 8 13.48 19.00 -11.23
CA LYS A 8 13.82 20.38 -10.84
C LYS A 8 12.73 21.39 -11.20
N ARG A 9 12.08 21.20 -12.35
CA ARG A 9 10.97 22.07 -12.76
C ARG A 9 9.74 21.86 -11.88
N LEU A 10 9.44 20.61 -11.50
CA LEU A 10 8.36 20.28 -10.57
C LEU A 10 8.60 20.80 -9.16
N GLU A 11 9.85 20.87 -8.69
CA GLU A 11 10.19 21.52 -7.42
C GLU A 11 9.77 23.00 -7.38
N ASN A 12 9.81 23.69 -8.53
CA ASN A 12 9.45 25.10 -8.64
C ASN A 12 7.99 25.33 -9.07
N SER A 13 7.43 24.41 -9.87
CA SER A 13 6.10 24.51 -10.47
C SER A 13 5.32 23.19 -10.32
N PRO A 14 5.03 22.74 -9.08
CA PRO A 14 4.46 21.41 -8.84
C PRO A 14 3.04 21.23 -9.38
N TYR A 15 2.30 22.32 -9.62
CA TYR A 15 0.93 22.28 -10.13
C TYR A 15 0.83 22.51 -11.64
N ASP A 16 1.95 22.50 -12.37
CA ASP A 16 1.94 22.60 -13.82
C ASP A 16 1.72 21.20 -14.44
N PRO A 17 0.53 20.92 -15.00
CA PRO A 17 0.19 19.61 -15.55
C PRO A 17 1.04 19.22 -16.77
N GLU A 18 1.60 20.19 -17.49
CA GLU A 18 2.44 19.90 -18.66
C GLU A 18 3.77 19.28 -18.26
N ILE A 19 4.36 19.71 -17.14
CA ILE A 19 5.62 19.14 -16.63
C ILE A 19 5.40 17.69 -16.19
N TRP A 20 4.29 17.40 -15.51
CA TRP A 20 3.89 16.02 -15.18
C TRP A 20 3.68 15.18 -16.43
N THR A 21 2.99 15.73 -17.43
CA THR A 21 2.76 15.05 -18.72
C THR A 21 4.07 14.76 -19.46
N GLU A 22 5.02 15.69 -19.43
CA GLU A 22 6.34 15.55 -20.02
C GLU A 22 7.14 14.45 -19.32
N ARG A 23 7.18 14.45 -17.99
CA ARG A 23 7.87 13.44 -17.18
C ARG A 23 7.26 12.04 -17.37
N ALA A 24 5.93 11.95 -17.45
CA ALA A 24 5.22 10.72 -17.79
C ALA A 24 5.67 10.16 -19.15
N GLY A 25 5.81 11.03 -20.15
CA GLY A 25 6.29 10.64 -21.48
C GLY A 25 7.72 10.09 -21.46
N TYR A 26 8.61 10.67 -20.65
CA TYR A 26 9.96 10.14 -20.46
C TYR A 26 9.97 8.79 -19.74
N PHE A 27 9.15 8.60 -18.70
CA PHE A 27 9.03 7.29 -18.05
C PHE A 27 8.52 6.21 -19.00
N LEU A 28 7.53 6.54 -19.83
CA LEU A 28 7.00 5.62 -20.84
C LEU A 28 8.08 5.24 -21.86
N ALA A 29 8.82 6.22 -22.40
CA ALA A 29 9.91 5.97 -23.34
C ALA A 29 11.08 5.14 -22.75
N LEU A 30 11.24 5.16 -21.42
CA LEU A 30 12.24 4.41 -20.69
C LEU A 30 11.73 3.03 -20.19
N ASN A 31 10.52 2.61 -20.58
CA ASN A 31 9.85 1.38 -20.14
C ASN A 31 9.59 1.31 -18.62
N TYR A 32 9.19 2.43 -18.02
CA TYR A 32 8.62 2.50 -16.67
C TYR A 32 7.13 2.89 -16.73
N PRO A 33 6.26 2.07 -17.35
CA PRO A 33 4.86 2.43 -17.59
C PRO A 33 4.08 2.69 -16.30
N GLU A 34 4.43 2.06 -15.18
CA GLU A 34 3.81 2.30 -13.88
C GLU A 34 4.08 3.70 -13.34
N LEU A 35 5.28 4.24 -13.58
CA LEU A 35 5.62 5.62 -13.23
C LEU A 35 4.93 6.60 -14.18
N ALA A 36 4.88 6.26 -15.48
CA ALA A 36 4.16 7.04 -16.48
C ALA A 36 2.65 7.13 -16.16
N ALA A 37 2.02 6.03 -15.73
CA ALA A 37 0.63 6.01 -15.31
C ALA A 37 0.41 6.93 -14.10
N GLY A 38 1.31 6.89 -13.11
CA GLY A 38 1.27 7.78 -11.95
C GLY A 38 1.31 9.26 -12.31
N ASP A 39 2.28 9.65 -13.13
CA ASP A 39 2.45 11.05 -13.54
C ASP A 39 1.33 11.54 -14.47
N ALA A 40 0.93 10.73 -15.44
CA ALA A 40 -0.16 11.09 -16.34
C ALA A 40 -1.51 11.19 -15.60
N TYR A 41 -1.71 10.37 -14.56
CA TYR A 41 -2.86 10.48 -13.67
C TYR A 41 -2.84 11.80 -12.87
N LYS A 42 -1.70 12.16 -12.27
CA LYS A 42 -1.52 13.45 -11.59
C LYS A 42 -1.76 14.64 -12.53
N ALA A 43 -1.22 14.59 -13.75
CA ALA A 43 -1.48 15.59 -14.77
C ALA A 43 -2.99 15.72 -15.08
N GLY A 44 -3.68 14.58 -15.23
CA GLY A 44 -5.14 14.54 -15.41
C GLY A 44 -5.90 15.21 -14.27
N LEU A 45 -5.55 14.93 -13.01
CA LEU A 45 -6.15 15.59 -11.85
C LEU A 45 -5.96 17.12 -11.87
N LEU A 46 -4.77 17.59 -12.25
CA LEU A 46 -4.48 19.03 -12.35
C LEU A 46 -5.28 19.68 -13.50
N PHE A 47 -5.36 19.04 -14.67
CA PHE A 47 -6.18 19.52 -15.78
C PHE A 47 -7.68 19.58 -15.42
N ASP A 48 -8.17 18.62 -14.65
CA ASP A 48 -9.57 18.59 -14.20
C ASP A 48 -9.87 19.66 -13.12
N ARG A 49 -8.87 19.98 -12.27
CA ARG A 49 -8.97 21.04 -11.23
C ARG A 49 -8.79 22.45 -11.80
N ALA A 50 -8.11 22.59 -12.93
CA ALA A 50 -7.90 23.88 -13.58
C ALA A 50 -9.22 24.43 -14.14
N LEU A 51 -9.83 25.38 -13.42
CA LEU A 51 -11.08 26.06 -13.78
C LEU A 51 -11.06 26.84 -15.13
N LYS A 52 -9.91 26.87 -15.84
CA LYS A 52 -9.66 27.81 -16.95
C LYS A 52 -8.97 27.26 -18.20
N SER A 53 -8.50 26.00 -18.27
CA SER A 53 -7.76 25.59 -19.47
C SER A 53 -8.69 25.00 -20.54
N ASP A 54 -8.99 25.81 -21.56
CA ASP A 54 -9.46 25.38 -22.89
C ASP A 54 -8.36 24.62 -23.68
N GLU A 55 -7.23 24.31 -23.04
CA GLU A 55 -6.07 23.63 -23.60
C GLU A 55 -6.35 22.14 -23.81
N LYS A 56 -7.09 21.87 -24.88
CA LYS A 56 -7.49 20.52 -25.30
C LYS A 56 -6.29 19.64 -25.62
N GLU A 57 -5.25 20.19 -26.26
CA GLU A 57 -4.12 19.41 -26.79
C GLU A 57 -3.17 18.86 -25.69
N PRO A 58 -2.69 19.67 -24.73
CA PRO A 58 -1.89 19.16 -23.60
C PRO A 58 -2.62 18.10 -22.77
N ARG A 59 -3.92 18.31 -22.53
CA ARG A 59 -4.78 17.36 -21.81
C ARG A 59 -4.92 16.04 -22.56
N LEU A 60 -5.14 16.08 -23.88
CA LEU A 60 -5.18 14.88 -24.72
C LEU A 60 -3.85 14.13 -24.69
N ARG A 61 -2.71 14.82 -24.69
CA ARG A 61 -1.40 14.17 -24.57
C ARG A 61 -1.28 13.36 -23.27
N ALA A 62 -1.71 13.92 -22.14
CA ALA A 62 -1.73 13.20 -20.87
C ALA A 62 -2.61 11.94 -20.92
N TYR A 63 -3.80 12.03 -21.51
CA TYR A 63 -4.69 10.87 -21.67
C TYR A 63 -4.10 9.79 -22.58
N HIS A 64 -3.43 10.17 -23.66
CA HIS A 64 -2.73 9.23 -24.53
C HIS A 64 -1.61 8.51 -23.80
N ILE A 65 -0.81 9.21 -23.00
CA ILE A 65 0.24 8.60 -22.19
C ILE A 65 -0.37 7.68 -21.14
N LEU A 66 -1.41 8.10 -20.42
CA LEU A 66 -2.07 7.27 -19.41
C LEU A 66 -2.62 5.99 -20.03
N GLY A 67 -3.41 6.08 -21.10
CA GLY A 67 -3.97 4.89 -21.73
C GLY A 67 -2.93 3.94 -22.31
N GLN A 68 -1.80 4.45 -22.81
CA GLN A 68 -0.67 3.60 -23.24
C GLN A 68 0.04 2.96 -22.05
N ALA A 69 0.30 3.71 -20.98
CA ALA A 69 0.90 3.21 -19.76
C ALA A 69 0.06 2.09 -19.13
N LEU A 70 -1.27 2.22 -19.11
CA LEU A 70 -2.16 1.15 -18.64
C LEU A 70 -2.09 -0.11 -19.51
N TYR A 71 -1.97 0.06 -20.83
CA TYR A 71 -1.76 -1.05 -21.74
C TYR A 71 -0.44 -1.78 -21.46
N ASP A 72 0.65 -1.02 -21.29
CA ASP A 72 2.00 -1.55 -21.04
C ASP A 72 2.12 -2.19 -19.65
N CYS A 73 1.34 -1.73 -18.66
CA CYS A 73 1.16 -2.39 -17.35
C CYS A 73 0.19 -3.59 -17.40
N HIS A 74 -0.30 -3.97 -18.58
CA HIS A 74 -1.30 -5.03 -18.79
C HIS A 74 -2.68 -4.82 -18.12
N CYS A 75 -2.98 -3.60 -17.67
CA CYS A 75 -4.25 -3.17 -17.05
C CYS A 75 -5.34 -2.93 -18.10
N HIS A 76 -5.59 -3.91 -18.98
CA HIS A 76 -6.41 -3.70 -20.17
C HIS A 76 -7.88 -3.39 -19.85
N LEU A 77 -8.41 -3.90 -18.73
CA LEU A 77 -9.78 -3.59 -18.30
C LEU A 77 -9.91 -2.11 -17.92
N GLU A 78 -9.04 -1.63 -17.04
CA GLU A 78 -9.05 -0.21 -16.64
C GLU A 78 -8.68 0.71 -17.82
N ALA A 79 -7.81 0.26 -18.73
CA ALA A 79 -7.53 0.99 -19.98
C ALA A 79 -8.79 1.13 -20.84
N ALA A 80 -9.59 0.06 -20.99
CA ALA A 80 -10.85 0.11 -21.73
C ALA A 80 -11.84 1.09 -21.08
N GLU A 81 -12.05 0.97 -19.77
CA GLU A 81 -12.96 1.83 -19.00
C GLU A 81 -12.54 3.30 -19.03
N PHE A 82 -11.23 3.56 -18.95
CA PHE A 82 -10.65 4.88 -19.10
C PHE A 82 -10.97 5.47 -20.49
N TRP A 83 -10.70 4.74 -21.57
CA TRP A 83 -10.99 5.22 -22.93
C TRP A 83 -12.49 5.42 -23.18
N GLU A 84 -13.36 4.59 -22.61
CA GLU A 84 -14.81 4.76 -22.65
C GLU A 84 -15.27 6.04 -21.95
N ASP A 85 -14.65 6.38 -20.81
CA ASP A 85 -14.93 7.63 -20.09
C ASP A 85 -14.46 8.86 -20.89
N ILE A 86 -13.26 8.82 -21.46
CA ILE A 86 -12.74 9.89 -22.33
C ILE A 86 -13.60 10.08 -23.58
N ALA A 87 -14.06 9.00 -24.21
CA ALA A 87 -14.95 9.05 -25.36
C ALA A 87 -16.27 9.79 -25.06
N LYS A 88 -16.77 9.68 -23.82
CA LYS A 88 -17.97 10.39 -23.36
C LYS A 88 -17.70 11.86 -23.04
N LYS A 89 -16.55 12.17 -22.42
CA LYS A 89 -16.22 13.50 -21.88
C LYS A 89 -15.65 14.46 -22.92
N VAL A 90 -14.74 14.00 -23.77
CA VAL A 90 -13.88 14.87 -24.61
C VAL A 90 -14.25 14.80 -26.10
N LEU A 91 -15.16 13.87 -26.47
CA LEU A 91 -15.56 13.58 -27.86
C LEU A 91 -14.34 13.37 -28.77
N GLU A 92 -13.36 12.61 -28.29
CA GLU A 92 -12.15 12.27 -29.04
C GLU A 92 -12.43 11.00 -29.87
N PRO A 93 -12.37 11.05 -31.22
CA PRO A 93 -12.73 9.90 -32.06
C PRO A 93 -11.88 8.66 -31.83
N SER A 94 -10.59 8.81 -31.54
CA SER A 94 -9.68 7.68 -31.31
C SER A 94 -9.99 6.93 -30.01
N ALA A 95 -10.59 7.58 -29.00
CA ALA A 95 -10.92 7.00 -27.71
C ALA A 95 -11.94 5.87 -27.85
N GLN A 96 -12.95 6.04 -28.72
CA GLN A 96 -13.91 4.97 -29.00
C GLN A 96 -13.24 3.76 -29.67
N VAL A 97 -12.31 4.01 -30.60
CA VAL A 97 -11.56 2.96 -31.28
C VAL A 97 -10.69 2.20 -30.27
N LYS A 98 -9.91 2.91 -29.45
CA LYS A 98 -9.05 2.32 -28.42
C LYS A 98 -9.83 1.52 -27.39
N ALA A 99 -10.96 2.04 -26.90
CA ALA A 99 -11.85 1.31 -26.01
C ALA A 99 -12.31 0.00 -26.64
N ALA A 100 -12.78 0.03 -27.89
CA ALA A 100 -13.23 -1.15 -28.62
C ALA A 100 -12.10 -2.17 -28.81
N GLU A 101 -10.90 -1.73 -29.18
CA GLU A 101 -9.72 -2.58 -29.32
C GLU A 101 -9.37 -3.29 -27.99
N MET A 102 -9.42 -2.57 -26.87
CA MET A 102 -9.18 -3.16 -25.54
C MET A 102 -10.24 -4.19 -25.18
N ARG A 103 -11.53 -3.93 -25.46
CA ARG A 103 -12.62 -4.89 -25.24
C ARG A 103 -12.45 -6.16 -26.08
N VAL A 104 -12.01 -6.04 -27.34
CA VAL A 104 -11.67 -7.21 -28.18
C VAL A 104 -10.50 -7.99 -27.57
N LEU A 105 -9.47 -7.31 -27.09
CA LEU A 105 -8.32 -7.95 -26.43
C LEU A 105 -8.71 -8.68 -25.15
N LEU A 106 -9.58 -8.10 -24.33
CA LEU A 106 -10.11 -8.72 -23.11
C LEU A 106 -10.89 -10.00 -23.44
N LYS A 107 -11.75 -9.95 -24.45
CA LYS A 107 -12.48 -11.15 -24.92
C LYS A 107 -11.52 -12.27 -25.38
N ARG A 108 -10.44 -11.91 -26.08
CA ARG A 108 -9.40 -12.89 -26.45
C ARG A 108 -8.68 -13.47 -25.24
N LYS A 109 -8.39 -12.65 -24.21
CA LYS A 109 -7.83 -13.13 -22.94
C LYS A 109 -8.77 -14.11 -22.23
N GLU A 110 -10.07 -13.81 -22.20
CA GLU A 110 -11.10 -14.71 -21.66
C GLU A 110 -11.14 -16.05 -22.39
N GLU A 111 -11.22 -16.01 -23.73
CA GLU A 111 -11.24 -17.20 -24.59
C GLU A 111 -9.97 -18.04 -24.42
N ALA A 112 -8.79 -17.39 -24.36
CA ALA A 112 -7.52 -18.07 -24.14
C ALA A 112 -7.43 -18.71 -22.75
N ALA A 113 -7.90 -18.03 -21.71
CA ALA A 113 -7.92 -18.57 -20.35
C ALA A 113 -8.85 -19.80 -20.25
N ALA A 114 -10.02 -19.74 -20.90
CA ALA A 114 -10.94 -20.87 -21.00
C ALA A 114 -10.32 -22.04 -21.77
N ALA A 115 -9.68 -21.78 -22.92
CA ALA A 115 -9.01 -22.81 -23.73
C ALA A 115 -7.82 -23.46 -23.00
N ALA A 116 -7.10 -22.69 -22.16
CA ALA A 116 -6.02 -23.20 -21.31
C ALA A 116 -6.53 -23.96 -20.07
N GLY A 117 -7.85 -24.09 -19.89
CA GLY A 117 -8.44 -24.77 -18.74
C GLY A 117 -8.18 -24.07 -17.41
N LEU A 118 -7.92 -22.76 -17.43
CA LEU A 118 -7.71 -21.96 -16.21
C LEU A 118 -9.05 -21.78 -15.49
N SER A 119 -9.39 -22.74 -14.64
CA SER A 119 -10.55 -22.72 -13.74
C SER A 119 -10.32 -21.75 -12.57
N GLY A 120 -11.30 -21.67 -11.66
CA GLY A 120 -11.29 -20.78 -10.51
C GLY A 120 -12.69 -20.27 -10.21
N THR A 121 -12.84 -19.66 -9.04
CA THR A 121 -14.02 -18.90 -8.64
C THR A 121 -14.31 -17.77 -9.65
N LEU A 122 -15.55 -17.28 -9.66
CA LEU A 122 -15.91 -16.12 -10.49
C LEU A 122 -15.04 -14.89 -10.18
N GLN A 123 -14.60 -14.75 -8.93
CA GLN A 123 -13.71 -13.66 -8.53
C GLN A 123 -12.31 -13.82 -9.13
N GLU A 124 -11.70 -15.00 -9.05
CA GLU A 124 -10.38 -15.25 -9.65
C GLU A 124 -10.39 -15.07 -11.17
N GLN A 125 -11.51 -15.41 -11.83
CA GLN A 125 -11.68 -15.16 -13.26
C GLN A 125 -11.75 -13.67 -13.58
N LYS A 126 -12.43 -12.86 -12.74
CA LYS A 126 -12.47 -11.40 -12.87
C LYS A 126 -11.09 -10.78 -12.59
N ASP A 127 -10.44 -11.20 -11.52
CA ASP A 127 -9.11 -10.71 -11.12
C ASP A 127 -8.10 -10.97 -12.24
N ARG A 128 -8.14 -12.13 -12.90
CA ARG A 128 -7.29 -12.45 -14.07
C ARG A 128 -7.41 -11.45 -15.23
N LEU A 129 -8.56 -10.82 -15.40
CA LEU A 129 -8.81 -9.83 -16.45
C LEU A 129 -8.51 -8.40 -15.98
N LYS A 130 -8.78 -8.14 -14.70
CA LYS A 130 -8.59 -6.84 -14.06
C LYS A 130 -7.11 -6.56 -13.80
N ASP A 131 -6.41 -7.53 -13.25
CA ASP A 131 -5.06 -7.36 -12.73
C ASP A 131 -4.06 -7.21 -13.87
N GLY A 132 -3.36 -6.07 -13.87
CA GLY A 132 -2.14 -5.89 -14.61
C GLY A 132 -0.94 -6.43 -13.85
N GLY A 133 0.25 -6.21 -14.40
CA GLY A 133 1.48 -6.65 -13.79
C GLY A 133 2.65 -5.77 -14.20
N VAL A 134 3.52 -5.48 -13.24
CA VAL A 134 4.72 -4.66 -13.43
C VAL A 134 5.91 -5.32 -12.77
N PHE A 135 7.09 -5.15 -13.34
CA PHE A 135 8.30 -5.68 -12.73
C PHE A 135 8.73 -4.84 -11.54
N THR A 136 9.09 -5.52 -10.47
CA THR A 136 9.70 -4.86 -9.31
C THR A 136 11.17 -4.57 -9.64
N VAL A 137 11.54 -3.29 -9.65
CA VAL A 137 12.87 -2.83 -10.10
C VAL A 137 13.48 -1.79 -9.16
N HIS A 138 14.80 -1.65 -9.21
CA HIS A 138 15.45 -0.46 -8.66
C HIS A 138 15.37 0.67 -9.67
N TYR A 139 14.58 1.67 -9.33
CA TYR A 139 14.46 2.85 -10.16
C TYR A 139 15.77 3.64 -10.19
N PRO A 140 16.22 4.10 -11.38
CA PRO A 140 17.46 4.86 -11.51
C PRO A 140 17.51 6.13 -10.65
N TRP A 141 16.35 6.75 -10.43
CA TRP A 141 16.19 8.00 -9.66
C TRP A 141 16.07 7.80 -8.16
N MET A 142 16.02 6.55 -7.69
CA MET A 142 15.97 6.24 -6.27
C MET A 142 17.37 6.37 -5.64
N GLN A 143 17.42 6.96 -4.44
CA GLN A 143 18.65 7.03 -3.65
C GLN A 143 19.18 5.63 -3.32
N GLU A 144 20.49 5.44 -3.35
CA GLU A 144 21.12 4.13 -3.11
C GLU A 144 20.72 3.53 -1.75
N ARG A 145 20.61 4.36 -0.71
CA ARG A 145 20.22 3.92 0.64
C ARG A 145 18.81 3.32 0.70
N HIS A 146 17.93 3.66 -0.24
CA HIS A 146 16.56 3.13 -0.31
C HIS A 146 16.47 1.79 -1.06
N ARG A 147 17.57 1.32 -1.67
CA ARG A 147 17.57 0.07 -2.44
C ARG A 147 17.73 -1.16 -1.55
N THR A 148 18.35 -1.00 -0.38
CA THR A 148 18.67 -2.09 0.54
C THR A 148 18.36 -1.71 1.99
N ARG A 149 18.51 -2.66 2.91
CA ARG A 149 18.45 -2.40 4.35
C ARG A 149 19.83 -1.95 4.80
N THR A 150 19.95 -0.74 5.31
CA THR A 150 21.24 -0.16 5.71
C THR A 150 21.75 -0.75 7.04
N PRO A 151 23.06 -0.64 7.34
CA PRO A 151 23.59 -1.05 8.64
C PRO A 151 22.92 -0.33 9.82
N GLU A 152 22.51 0.93 9.65
CA GLU A 152 21.86 1.73 10.69
C GLU A 152 20.48 1.16 11.05
N ILE A 153 19.68 0.76 10.07
CA ILE A 153 18.37 0.15 10.36
C ILE A 153 18.54 -1.24 10.99
N ILE A 154 19.59 -1.99 10.62
CA ILE A 154 19.91 -3.29 11.24
C ILE A 154 20.33 -3.11 12.70
N ALA A 155 21.15 -2.10 12.99
CA ALA A 155 21.56 -1.76 14.34
C ALA A 155 20.34 -1.32 15.19
N MET A 156 19.47 -0.47 14.64
CA MET A 156 18.22 -0.06 15.30
C MET A 156 17.34 -1.25 15.65
N VAL A 157 17.11 -2.18 14.71
CA VAL A 157 16.31 -3.40 14.97
C VAL A 157 16.95 -4.26 16.06
N ASN A 158 18.29 -4.38 16.08
CA ASN A 158 18.98 -5.11 17.14
C ASN A 158 18.85 -4.44 18.52
N GLU A 159 18.89 -3.12 18.60
CA GLU A 159 18.62 -2.39 19.85
C GLU A 159 17.16 -2.58 20.30
N GLU A 160 16.20 -2.59 19.38
CA GLU A 160 14.80 -2.92 19.71
C GLU A 160 14.68 -4.35 20.27
N LEU A 161 15.34 -5.34 19.65
CA LEU A 161 15.31 -6.73 20.10
C LEU A 161 15.92 -6.92 21.49
N LYS A 162 16.99 -6.19 21.83
CA LYS A 162 17.59 -6.21 23.18
C LYS A 162 16.64 -5.75 24.27
N ASN A 163 15.69 -4.88 23.94
CA ASN A 163 14.69 -4.37 24.89
C ASN A 163 13.50 -5.32 25.09
N ILE A 164 13.50 -6.49 24.45
CA ILE A 164 12.43 -7.47 24.58
C ILE A 164 12.94 -8.67 25.37
N GLU A 165 12.34 -8.92 26.52
CA GLU A 165 12.62 -10.12 27.31
C GLU A 165 11.86 -11.35 26.77
N PRO A 166 12.46 -12.55 26.83
CA PRO A 166 13.86 -12.78 27.20
C PRO A 166 14.83 -12.36 26.09
N GLN A 167 16.02 -11.87 26.48
CA GLN A 167 17.11 -11.56 25.54
C GLN A 167 17.73 -12.83 24.94
N SER A 168 17.01 -13.45 24.01
CA SER A 168 17.35 -14.75 23.41
C SER A 168 17.65 -14.68 21.91
N ARG A 169 17.56 -13.50 21.28
CA ARG A 169 17.74 -13.37 19.84
C ARG A 169 18.36 -12.06 19.39
N TYR A 170 18.91 -12.09 18.17
CA TYR A 170 19.43 -10.93 17.46
C TYR A 170 19.29 -11.12 15.95
N LEU A 171 19.27 -10.02 15.20
CA LEU A 171 19.27 -10.01 13.74
C LEU A 171 20.71 -10.03 13.22
N GLY A 172 21.02 -10.98 12.35
CA GLY A 172 22.34 -11.16 11.76
C GLY A 172 22.29 -11.45 10.27
N GLN A 173 23.47 -11.56 9.64
CA GLN A 173 23.58 -11.98 8.24
C GLN A 173 23.35 -13.49 8.11
N SER A 174 22.49 -13.87 7.16
CA SER A 174 22.12 -15.24 6.87
C SER A 174 22.88 -15.78 5.67
N THR A 175 23.32 -17.04 5.74
CA THR A 175 24.07 -17.73 4.68
C THR A 175 23.17 -18.44 3.67
N LEU A 176 21.85 -18.49 3.88
CA LEU A 176 20.91 -19.32 3.11
C LEU A 176 20.86 -19.05 1.60
N ALA A 177 21.22 -17.85 1.15
CA ALA A 177 21.21 -17.52 -0.28
C ALA A 177 22.54 -16.96 -0.82
N GLY A 178 23.62 -16.94 -0.03
CA GLY A 178 24.91 -16.39 -0.47
C GLY A 178 24.88 -14.91 -0.87
N ARG A 179 23.96 -14.12 -0.31
CA ARG A 179 23.77 -12.68 -0.61
C ARG A 179 24.14 -11.81 0.58
N SER A 180 24.73 -10.65 0.32
CA SER A 180 25.13 -9.70 1.37
C SER A 180 23.93 -9.06 2.07
N ASP A 181 22.78 -8.93 1.39
CA ASP A 181 21.57 -8.34 1.93
C ASP A 181 20.65 -9.34 2.63
N MET A 182 20.99 -10.63 2.70
CA MET A 182 20.15 -11.65 3.34
C MET A 182 20.35 -11.65 4.86
N LEU A 183 19.30 -11.30 5.60
CA LEU A 183 19.29 -11.29 7.06
C LEU A 183 18.52 -12.48 7.63
N GLY A 184 18.70 -12.76 8.92
CA GLY A 184 17.93 -13.76 9.65
C GLY A 184 17.97 -13.51 11.15
N MET A 185 16.95 -13.99 11.85
CA MET A 185 16.95 -14.02 13.32
C MET A 185 17.79 -15.21 13.82
N PHE A 186 18.68 -14.96 14.77
CA PHE A 186 19.56 -15.95 15.39
C PHE A 186 19.34 -15.99 16.89
N ALA A 187 19.51 -17.17 17.48
CA ALA A 187 19.54 -17.32 18.92
C ALA A 187 20.86 -16.77 19.51
N SER A 188 20.77 -16.02 20.60
CA SER A 188 21.94 -15.52 21.36
C SER A 188 22.37 -16.46 22.48
N ARG A 189 21.54 -17.46 22.79
CA ARG A 189 21.76 -18.51 23.81
C ARG A 189 20.92 -19.74 23.48
N ASP A 190 21.09 -20.80 24.24
CA ASP A 190 20.19 -21.97 24.18
C ASP A 190 18.77 -21.57 24.60
N ILE A 191 17.78 -22.10 23.88
CA ILE A 191 16.36 -21.82 24.09
C ILE A 191 15.66 -23.17 24.31
N PRO A 192 15.12 -23.44 25.52
CA PRO A 192 14.36 -24.65 25.79
C PRO A 192 13.04 -24.65 25.01
N GLU A 193 12.54 -25.85 24.72
CA GLU A 193 11.24 -26.05 24.08
C GLU A 193 10.12 -25.38 24.90
N GLY A 194 9.22 -24.67 24.21
CA GLY A 194 8.09 -23.97 24.82
C GLY A 194 8.39 -22.58 25.37
N GLU A 195 9.64 -22.10 25.34
CA GLU A 195 9.95 -20.72 25.75
C GLU A 195 9.39 -19.71 24.73
N CYS A 196 8.62 -18.72 25.21
CA CYS A 196 8.21 -17.59 24.38
C CYS A 196 9.38 -16.62 24.19
N ILE A 197 9.90 -16.55 22.97
CA ILE A 197 11.07 -15.71 22.65
C ILE A 197 10.70 -14.30 22.18
N LEU A 198 9.45 -14.08 21.75
CA LEU A 198 9.02 -12.81 21.14
C LEU A 198 7.49 -12.69 21.19
N ILE A 199 7.00 -11.56 21.70
CA ILE A 199 5.62 -11.10 21.52
C ILE A 199 5.66 -9.92 20.55
N ASP A 200 5.31 -10.16 19.29
CA ASP A 200 5.43 -9.15 18.24
C ASP A 200 4.12 -8.40 17.99
N ARG A 201 4.02 -7.18 18.51
CA ARG A 201 2.83 -6.34 18.37
C ARG A 201 2.93 -5.48 17.12
N THR A 202 1.83 -5.37 16.37
CA THR A 202 1.80 -4.58 15.15
C THR A 202 0.74 -3.46 15.19
N ALA A 203 1.06 -2.36 14.52
CA ALA A 203 0.16 -1.25 14.20
C ALA A 203 -0.24 -1.25 12.72
N THR A 204 0.35 -2.14 11.92
CA THR A 204 0.25 -2.20 10.46
C THR A 204 -0.52 -3.44 10.03
N GLY A 205 -1.69 -3.64 10.64
CA GLY A 205 -2.65 -4.69 10.30
C GLY A 205 -3.96 -4.12 9.77
N ALA A 206 -4.67 -4.94 9.00
CA ALA A 206 -6.02 -4.69 8.49
C ALA A 206 -6.84 -5.99 8.53
N CYS A 207 -8.16 -5.88 8.63
CA CYS A 207 -9.07 -7.03 8.57
C CYS A 207 -10.35 -6.71 7.79
N SER A 208 -11.01 -7.75 7.27
CA SER A 208 -12.24 -7.61 6.49
C SER A 208 -13.49 -7.44 7.35
N ASN A 209 -13.50 -7.94 8.59
CA ASN A 209 -14.64 -7.78 9.50
C ASN A 209 -14.29 -6.80 10.61
N SER A 210 -14.79 -5.56 10.47
CA SER A 210 -14.60 -4.48 11.43
C SER A 210 -15.90 -4.08 12.15
N GLU A 211 -16.89 -4.97 12.22
CA GLU A 211 -18.21 -4.63 12.77
C GLU A 211 -18.26 -4.65 14.30
N GLY A 212 -18.99 -3.68 14.87
CA GLY A 212 -19.23 -3.57 16.31
C GLY A 212 -18.18 -2.71 17.03
N LEU A 213 -18.18 -2.78 18.36
CA LEU A 213 -17.22 -2.06 19.19
C LEU A 213 -15.91 -2.85 19.31
N ILE A 214 -15.01 -2.63 18.36
CA ILE A 214 -13.72 -3.33 18.25
C ILE A 214 -12.54 -2.37 18.42
N CYS A 215 -11.40 -2.91 18.83
CA CYS A 215 -10.17 -2.17 19.03
C CYS A 215 -9.66 -1.68 17.69
N GLU A 216 -9.38 -0.38 17.58
CA GLU A 216 -8.86 0.22 16.35
C GLU A 216 -7.52 -0.40 15.93
N ASN A 217 -6.69 -0.84 16.88
CA ASN A 217 -5.37 -1.36 16.57
C ASN A 217 -5.36 -2.86 16.23
N CYS A 218 -5.93 -3.69 17.10
CA CYS A 218 -5.84 -5.15 16.96
C CYS A 218 -7.11 -5.81 16.41
N TYR A 219 -8.17 -5.02 16.17
CA TYR A 219 -9.49 -5.52 15.75
C TYR A 219 -10.10 -6.56 16.71
N GLY A 220 -9.58 -6.64 17.95
CA GLY A 220 -10.13 -7.47 19.01
C GLY A 220 -11.34 -6.82 19.68
N ARG A 221 -12.16 -7.61 20.37
CA ARG A 221 -13.30 -7.09 21.13
C ARG A 221 -12.84 -6.16 22.24
N VAL A 222 -13.55 -5.04 22.43
CA VAL A 222 -13.28 -4.11 23.52
C VAL A 222 -14.24 -4.39 24.67
N LYS A 223 -13.72 -4.50 25.89
CA LYS A 223 -14.55 -4.56 27.12
C LYS A 223 -14.94 -3.14 27.52
N CYS A 224 -16.13 -2.98 28.07
CA CYS A 224 -16.57 -1.68 28.59
C CYS A 224 -16.02 -1.42 30.01
N PRO A 225 -15.62 -0.18 30.34
CA PRO A 225 -15.53 0.98 29.44
C PRO A 225 -14.28 0.89 28.51
N PRO A 226 -14.41 1.28 27.22
CA PRO A 226 -13.27 1.31 26.30
C PRO A 226 -12.24 2.37 26.68
N LEU A 227 -10.97 2.15 26.37
CA LEU A 227 -9.98 3.23 26.33
C LEU A 227 -10.21 4.09 25.09
N GLN A 228 -10.15 5.42 25.25
CA GLN A 228 -10.31 6.38 24.15
C GLN A 228 -9.23 7.45 24.20
N ALA A 229 -8.84 7.94 23.02
CA ALA A 229 -7.95 9.09 22.95
C ALA A 229 -8.71 10.38 23.28
N PRO A 230 -8.13 11.31 24.05
CA PRO A 230 -8.76 12.58 24.38
C PRO A 230 -9.10 13.46 23.15
N CYS A 231 -8.42 13.23 22.03
CA CYS A 231 -8.67 13.92 20.76
C CYS A 231 -9.88 13.37 19.98
N CYS A 232 -10.51 12.29 20.44
CA CYS A 232 -11.68 11.69 19.81
C CYS A 232 -12.98 12.12 20.50
N SER A 233 -14.09 12.04 19.76
CA SER A 233 -15.43 12.16 20.34
C SER A 233 -15.65 11.10 21.42
N ASN A 234 -16.24 11.49 22.55
CA ASN A 234 -16.43 10.62 23.70
C ASN A 234 -17.67 9.73 23.53
N ILE A 235 -17.46 8.42 23.40
CA ILE A 235 -18.55 7.46 23.15
C ILE A 235 -19.53 7.38 24.32
N LEU A 236 -19.11 7.69 25.55
CA LEU A 236 -19.96 7.63 26.73
C LEU A 236 -20.98 8.78 26.78
N ASN A 237 -20.66 9.91 26.14
CA ASN A 237 -21.60 11.03 26.02
C ASN A 237 -22.74 10.69 25.03
N ASP A 238 -22.47 9.85 24.04
CA ASP A 238 -23.45 9.43 23.03
C ASP A 238 -24.21 8.15 23.43
N ALA A 239 -23.59 7.25 24.19
CA ALA A 239 -24.21 6.03 24.70
C ALA A 239 -25.36 6.30 25.69
N ALA A 240 -25.34 7.45 26.40
CA ALA A 240 -26.44 7.87 27.28
C ALA A 240 -27.75 8.21 26.52
N HIS A 241 -27.69 8.32 25.18
CA HIS A 241 -28.83 8.61 24.31
C HIS A 241 -29.12 7.49 23.28
N ALA A 242 -28.61 6.26 23.52
CA ALA A 242 -28.59 5.18 22.54
C ALA A 242 -29.98 4.61 22.16
N THR A 243 -30.64 5.27 21.21
CA THR A 243 -31.59 4.66 20.26
C THR A 243 -31.17 4.88 18.80
N ARG A 244 -29.98 5.44 18.55
CA ARG A 244 -29.49 5.71 17.19
C ARG A 244 -28.26 4.90 16.86
N ASP A 245 -28.24 4.40 15.62
CA ASP A 245 -27.08 3.87 14.90
C ASP A 245 -25.84 4.70 15.24
N ILE A 246 -24.95 4.11 16.02
CA ILE A 246 -23.60 4.63 16.22
C ILE A 246 -22.94 4.50 14.86
N ASN A 247 -22.98 5.56 14.05
CA ASN A 247 -22.37 5.58 12.72
C ASN A 247 -20.92 5.10 12.85
N LYS A 248 -20.62 3.97 12.19
CA LYS A 248 -19.27 3.40 12.10
C LYS A 248 -18.35 4.45 11.48
N GLY A 249 -17.32 4.86 12.21
CA GLY A 249 -16.30 5.78 11.71
C GLY A 249 -15.92 6.93 12.66
N SER A 250 -16.70 7.19 13.72
CA SER A 250 -16.46 8.37 14.59
C SER A 250 -15.78 8.09 15.93
N TYR A 251 -15.58 6.83 16.32
CA TYR A 251 -15.02 6.49 17.65
C TYR A 251 -13.86 5.51 17.54
N PHE A 252 -12.65 6.01 17.76
CA PHE A 252 -11.49 5.17 17.99
C PHE A 252 -11.47 4.69 19.44
N VAL A 253 -11.52 3.37 19.63
CA VAL A 253 -11.49 2.72 20.95
C VAL A 253 -10.39 1.66 20.99
N TYR A 254 -9.89 1.37 22.19
CA TYR A 254 -8.78 0.44 22.38
C TYR A 254 -9.07 -0.56 23.49
N CYS A 255 -8.68 -1.82 23.26
CA CYS A 255 -8.88 -2.91 24.23
C CYS A 255 -7.87 -2.90 25.38
N SER A 256 -6.75 -2.21 25.23
CA SER A 256 -5.65 -2.20 26.21
C SER A 256 -4.78 -0.96 26.06
N THR A 257 -4.06 -0.61 27.13
CA THR A 257 -3.07 0.46 27.16
C THR A 257 -1.96 0.24 26.11
N ALA A 258 -1.60 -1.02 25.84
CA ALA A 258 -0.63 -1.36 24.80
C ALA A 258 -1.14 -1.01 23.39
N CYS A 259 -2.39 -1.38 23.05
CA CYS A 259 -2.99 -1.00 21.77
C CYS A 259 -3.17 0.52 21.65
N TYR A 260 -3.58 1.18 22.73
CA TYR A 260 -3.71 2.64 22.78
C TYR A 260 -2.37 3.32 22.48
N HIS A 261 -1.31 3.00 23.23
CA HIS A 261 0.01 3.62 23.03
C HIS A 261 0.60 3.31 21.66
N LEU A 262 0.47 2.07 21.19
CA LEU A 262 0.97 1.70 19.87
C LEU A 262 0.28 2.51 18.77
N ALA A 263 -1.05 2.62 18.80
CA ALA A 263 -1.77 3.44 17.83
C ALA A 263 -1.40 4.93 17.92
N MET A 264 -1.38 5.48 19.14
CA MET A 264 -1.06 6.90 19.39
C MET A 264 0.33 7.30 18.92
N THR A 265 1.32 6.41 19.05
CA THR A 265 2.71 6.66 18.64
C THR A 265 2.97 6.41 17.16
N THR A 266 2.11 5.65 16.48
CA THR A 266 2.35 5.24 15.08
C THR A 266 1.47 5.97 14.08
N TYR A 267 0.14 5.82 14.11
CA TYR A 267 -0.73 6.30 13.02
C TYR A 267 -1.95 7.11 13.47
N HIS A 268 -2.35 7.02 14.75
CA HIS A 268 -3.66 7.53 15.18
C HIS A 268 -3.81 9.02 14.93
N GLN A 269 -2.78 9.82 15.21
CA GLN A 269 -2.84 11.27 15.04
C GLN A 269 -3.04 11.66 13.57
N ALA A 270 -2.47 10.89 12.65
CA ALA A 270 -2.64 11.12 11.22
C ALA A 270 -4.06 10.79 10.73
N ILE A 271 -4.70 9.73 11.26
CA ILE A 271 -6.04 9.31 10.81
C ILE A 271 -7.19 9.91 11.63
N CYS A 272 -6.92 10.42 12.84
CA CYS A 272 -7.96 10.90 13.75
C CYS A 272 -8.79 12.01 13.09
N GLY A 273 -10.12 11.90 13.21
CA GLY A 273 -11.08 12.86 12.64
C GLY A 273 -11.29 12.76 11.12
N LYS A 274 -10.74 11.74 10.45
CA LYS A 274 -10.88 11.54 9.00
C LYS A 274 -11.68 10.26 8.70
N ASP A 275 -12.54 10.30 7.70
CA ASP A 275 -13.40 9.17 7.33
C ASP A 275 -12.81 8.32 6.20
N PHE A 276 -12.28 7.15 6.54
CA PHE A 276 -11.75 6.17 5.58
C PHE A 276 -12.73 5.00 5.32
N SER A 277 -14.03 5.16 5.61
CA SER A 277 -15.05 4.11 5.38
C SER A 277 -15.05 3.58 3.94
N TRP A 278 -14.79 4.46 2.97
CA TRP A 278 -14.68 4.10 1.56
C TRP A 278 -13.57 3.07 1.24
N LEU A 279 -12.55 2.94 2.10
CA LEU A 279 -11.51 1.90 1.98
C LEU A 279 -11.92 0.57 2.63
N THR A 280 -12.74 0.63 3.70
CA THR A 280 -13.16 -0.56 4.42
C THR A 280 -14.32 -1.29 3.73
N GLU A 281 -15.20 -0.56 3.04
CA GLU A 281 -16.37 -1.15 2.37
C GLU A 281 -16.01 -2.25 1.35
N PRO A 282 -15.02 -2.08 0.45
CA PRO A 282 -14.62 -3.15 -0.49
C PRO A 282 -14.04 -4.39 0.19
N ALA A 283 -13.48 -4.24 1.39
CA ALA A 283 -12.89 -5.33 2.16
C ALA A 283 -13.92 -6.09 3.01
N LYS A 284 -15.13 -5.55 3.16
CA LYS A 284 -16.11 -6.04 4.12
C LYS A 284 -16.56 -7.47 3.83
N GLY A 285 -16.47 -8.35 4.84
CA GLY A 285 -17.00 -9.72 4.75
C GLY A 285 -16.13 -10.69 3.95
N LEU A 286 -14.91 -10.31 3.55
CA LEU A 286 -14.01 -11.20 2.83
C LEU A 286 -13.49 -12.31 3.73
N GLU A 287 -13.55 -13.55 3.25
CA GLU A 287 -13.03 -14.72 3.95
C GLU A 287 -11.73 -15.27 3.34
N ALA A 288 -11.47 -15.02 2.05
CA ALA A 288 -10.35 -15.66 1.33
C ALA A 288 -9.53 -14.71 0.44
N ASN A 289 -10.07 -13.55 0.03
CA ASN A 289 -9.37 -12.64 -0.89
C ASN A 289 -8.67 -11.50 -0.13
N ALA A 290 -7.34 -11.45 -0.23
CA ALA A 290 -6.52 -10.40 0.39
C ALA A 290 -6.45 -9.10 -0.44
N SER A 291 -6.86 -9.12 -1.72
CA SER A 291 -6.64 -7.98 -2.63
C SER A 291 -7.28 -6.68 -2.12
N PRO A 292 -8.54 -6.68 -1.65
CA PRO A 292 -9.15 -5.46 -1.10
C PRO A 292 -8.57 -4.99 0.24
N LEU A 293 -7.71 -5.78 0.90
CA LEU A 293 -6.99 -5.37 2.12
C LEU A 293 -5.69 -4.60 1.80
N ARG A 294 -5.18 -4.69 0.57
CA ARG A 294 -3.94 -4.01 0.16
C ARG A 294 -4.01 -2.50 0.40
N PRO A 295 -5.10 -1.78 0.01
CA PRO A 295 -5.21 -0.36 0.29
C PRO A 295 -5.31 -0.01 1.78
N LEU A 296 -5.89 -0.89 2.59
CA LEU A 296 -5.99 -0.71 4.04
C LEU A 296 -4.62 -0.85 4.72
N LEU A 297 -3.79 -1.78 4.26
CA LEU A 297 -2.39 -1.85 4.69
C LEU A 297 -1.64 -0.60 4.26
N MET A 298 -1.78 -0.17 3.01
CA MET A 298 -1.15 1.06 2.52
C MET A 298 -1.53 2.27 3.38
N LEU A 299 -2.81 2.41 3.77
CA LEU A 299 -3.27 3.45 4.69
C LEU A 299 -2.49 3.43 6.01
N ARG A 300 -2.32 2.26 6.66
CA ARG A 300 -1.59 2.16 7.94
C ARG A 300 -0.14 2.64 7.82
N PHE A 301 0.55 2.25 6.74
CA PHE A 301 1.94 2.65 6.51
C PHE A 301 2.07 4.12 6.16
N LEU A 302 1.23 4.65 5.26
CA LEU A 302 1.25 6.06 4.88
C LEU A 302 0.86 6.96 6.06
N ALA A 303 -0.15 6.58 6.85
CA ALA A 303 -0.50 7.29 8.07
C ALA A 303 0.65 7.33 9.07
N SER A 304 1.39 6.21 9.21
CA SER A 304 2.58 6.17 10.07
C SER A 304 3.68 7.13 9.59
N CYS A 305 3.93 7.17 8.27
CA CYS A 305 4.91 8.08 7.69
C CYS A 305 4.49 9.55 7.85
N VAL A 306 3.21 9.87 7.62
CA VAL A 306 2.68 11.22 7.78
C VAL A 306 2.76 11.67 9.24
N GLN A 307 2.44 10.79 10.19
CA GLN A 307 2.56 11.09 11.62
C GLN A 307 4.02 11.30 12.05
N ALA A 308 4.97 10.55 11.48
CA ALA A 308 6.40 10.73 11.73
C ALA A 308 6.96 12.02 11.11
N GLY A 309 6.29 12.56 10.10
CA GLY A 309 6.63 13.82 9.44
C GLY A 309 6.72 13.68 7.91
N PRO A 310 5.86 14.36 7.12
CA PRO A 310 5.82 14.21 5.66
C PRO A 310 7.03 14.80 4.93
N GLU A 311 7.90 15.52 5.64
CA GLU A 311 9.16 16.08 5.13
C GLU A 311 10.26 15.01 4.99
N THR A 312 10.09 13.84 5.60
CA THR A 312 11.02 12.72 5.50
C THR A 312 10.55 11.71 4.47
N SER A 313 11.49 11.03 3.80
CA SER A 313 11.13 9.97 2.85
C SER A 313 10.47 8.80 3.60
N PRO A 314 9.28 8.33 3.19
CA PRO A 314 8.66 7.11 3.70
C PRO A 314 9.58 5.87 3.66
N LEU A 315 10.52 5.81 2.71
CA LEU A 315 11.46 4.68 2.58
C LEU A 315 12.53 4.67 3.68
N ASP A 316 12.74 5.79 4.37
CA ASP A 316 13.59 5.91 5.56
C ASP A 316 12.82 5.57 6.85
N HIS A 317 11.47 5.48 6.81
CA HIS A 317 10.67 5.17 7.99
C HIS A 317 10.99 3.76 8.52
N PRO A 318 11.28 3.57 9.83
CA PRO A 318 11.77 2.29 10.35
C PRO A 318 10.89 1.08 10.03
N LEU A 319 9.55 1.22 10.04
CA LEU A 319 8.62 0.14 9.69
C LEU A 319 8.72 -0.31 8.22
N ILE A 320 9.23 0.53 7.32
CA ILE A 320 9.36 0.26 5.88
C ILE A 320 10.82 -0.05 5.53
N ALA A 321 11.77 0.68 6.11
CA ALA A 321 13.21 0.53 5.89
C ALA A 321 13.74 -0.85 6.28
N ARG A 322 13.12 -1.51 7.27
CA ARG A 322 13.52 -2.84 7.75
C ARG A 322 13.05 -4.01 6.89
N LEU A 323 12.05 -3.79 6.03
CA LEU A 323 11.43 -4.84 5.23
C LEU A 323 12.34 -5.26 4.07
N GLN A 324 12.35 -6.54 3.72
CA GLN A 324 13.11 -7.04 2.57
C GLN A 324 12.56 -6.42 1.27
N PRO A 325 13.38 -5.75 0.45
CA PRO A 325 12.98 -5.33 -0.89
C PRO A 325 12.93 -6.54 -1.85
N LEU A 326 11.98 -6.51 -2.79
CA LEU A 326 11.78 -7.54 -3.82
C LEU A 326 12.30 -7.14 -5.22
N ALA A 327 12.80 -5.91 -5.35
CA ALA A 327 13.28 -5.33 -6.61
C ALA A 327 14.41 -6.14 -7.28
N ASN A 328 14.39 -6.16 -8.62
CA ASN A 328 15.36 -6.83 -9.49
C ASN A 328 15.49 -8.35 -9.25
N ARG A 329 14.42 -9.00 -8.81
CA ARG A 329 14.36 -10.47 -8.60
C ARG A 329 13.58 -11.21 -9.69
N GLY A 330 13.20 -10.52 -10.79
CA GLY A 330 12.31 -11.07 -11.81
C GLY A 330 10.86 -11.23 -11.31
N HIS A 331 10.53 -10.64 -10.17
CA HIS A 331 9.19 -10.68 -9.60
C HIS A 331 8.29 -9.66 -10.29
N VAL A 332 7.12 -10.12 -10.71
CA VAL A 332 6.02 -9.31 -11.23
C VAL A 332 5.03 -9.09 -10.09
N ASP A 333 4.80 -7.83 -9.74
CA ASP A 333 3.75 -7.47 -8.78
C ASP A 333 2.46 -7.12 -9.52
N VAL A 334 1.33 -7.31 -8.84
CA VAL A 334 0.02 -6.93 -9.39
C VAL A 334 -0.07 -5.41 -9.41
N PHE A 335 -0.48 -4.86 -10.55
CA PHE A 335 -0.69 -3.44 -10.72
C PHE A 335 -2.08 -3.16 -11.27
N THR A 336 -2.73 -2.13 -10.72
CA THR A 336 -3.93 -1.51 -11.29
C THR A 336 -3.82 0.00 -11.07
N LEU A 337 -4.33 0.83 -11.97
CA LEU A 337 -4.42 2.28 -11.76
C LEU A 337 -5.15 2.58 -10.47
N THR A 338 -6.27 1.89 -10.22
CA THR A 338 -7.11 2.14 -9.06
C THR A 338 -6.35 1.90 -7.76
N GLU A 339 -5.77 0.71 -7.57
CA GLU A 339 -5.16 0.33 -6.28
C GLU A 339 -3.72 0.82 -6.13
N SER A 340 -2.97 0.93 -7.23
CA SER A 340 -1.54 1.26 -7.20
C SER A 340 -1.26 2.76 -7.33
N VAL A 341 -2.20 3.55 -7.87
CA VAL A 341 -2.01 5.00 -8.10
C VAL A 341 -3.12 5.83 -7.45
N ALA A 342 -4.37 5.64 -7.88
CA ALA A 342 -5.47 6.53 -7.52
C ALA A 342 -5.80 6.47 -6.02
N ILE A 343 -5.91 5.27 -5.45
CA ILE A 343 -6.22 5.08 -4.03
C ILE A 343 -5.10 5.61 -3.12
N PRO A 344 -3.81 5.29 -3.32
CA PRO A 344 -2.72 5.88 -2.54
C PRO A 344 -2.69 7.41 -2.59
N ILE A 345 -2.92 8.02 -3.76
CA ILE A 345 -3.04 9.48 -3.91
C ILE A 345 -4.19 10.01 -3.07
N ARG A 346 -5.39 9.41 -3.17
CA ARG A 346 -6.56 9.82 -2.37
C ARG A 346 -6.33 9.67 -0.86
N ILE A 347 -5.65 8.60 -0.44
CA ILE A 347 -5.24 8.42 0.97
C ILE A 347 -4.37 9.59 1.42
N LEU A 348 -3.33 9.91 0.65
CA LEU A 348 -2.38 10.97 0.98
C LEU A 348 -3.03 12.34 1.04
N GLU A 349 -3.86 12.69 0.04
CA GLU A 349 -4.60 13.95 0.06
C GLU A 349 -5.50 14.05 1.29
N GLN A 350 -6.20 12.97 1.64
CA GLN A 350 -7.03 12.93 2.85
C GLN A 350 -6.20 13.01 4.13
N LEU A 351 -4.99 12.45 4.16
CA LEU A 351 -4.02 12.61 5.26
C LEU A 351 -3.40 14.02 5.33
N GLY A 352 -3.64 14.89 4.34
CA GLY A 352 -3.14 16.26 4.29
C GLY A 352 -1.79 16.41 3.58
N VAL A 353 -1.37 15.41 2.80
CA VAL A 353 -0.15 15.47 1.97
C VAL A 353 -0.48 16.08 0.62
N ASP A 354 0.30 17.08 0.21
CA ASP A 354 0.27 17.58 -1.15
C ASP A 354 1.03 16.64 -2.09
N VAL A 355 0.30 15.81 -2.83
CA VAL A 355 0.87 14.80 -3.73
C VAL A 355 1.56 15.37 -4.98
N PHE A 356 1.39 16.66 -5.25
CA PHE A 356 2.02 17.37 -6.36
C PHE A 356 3.30 18.08 -5.89
N ALA A 357 3.26 18.71 -4.73
CA ALA A 357 4.39 19.48 -4.21
C ALA A 357 5.37 18.64 -3.38
N ASN A 358 4.95 17.51 -2.80
CA ASN A 358 5.80 16.70 -1.94
C ASN A 358 6.41 15.50 -2.68
N PRO A 359 7.70 15.57 -3.08
CA PRO A 359 8.37 14.49 -3.81
C PRO A 359 8.64 13.24 -2.96
N ASN A 360 8.51 13.31 -1.63
CA ASN A 360 8.69 12.14 -0.76
C ASN A 360 7.61 11.08 -1.01
N PHE A 361 6.47 11.46 -1.60
CA PHE A 361 5.36 10.57 -1.94
C PHE A 361 5.15 10.43 -3.46
N ASP A 362 6.23 10.53 -4.24
CA ASP A 362 6.20 10.25 -5.68
C ASP A 362 5.80 8.78 -5.96
N THR A 363 5.25 8.49 -7.14
CA THR A 363 4.72 7.17 -7.53
C THR A 363 5.76 6.06 -7.37
N MET A 364 7.02 6.35 -7.72
CA MET A 364 8.16 5.44 -7.49
C MET A 364 8.30 5.05 -6.02
N VAL A 365 8.14 6.00 -5.10
CA VAL A 365 8.22 5.75 -3.66
C VAL A 365 7.05 4.88 -3.22
N LEU A 366 5.82 5.22 -3.62
CA LEU A 366 4.62 4.45 -3.26
C LEU A 366 4.68 3.01 -3.75
N HIS A 367 5.15 2.79 -4.98
CA HIS A 367 5.35 1.45 -5.53
C HIS A 367 6.45 0.70 -4.78
N THR A 368 7.54 1.37 -4.38
CA THR A 368 8.61 0.76 -3.58
C THR A 368 8.14 0.37 -2.18
N ILE A 369 7.29 1.19 -1.54
CA ILE A 369 6.64 0.84 -0.27
C ILE A 369 5.78 -0.42 -0.49
N TRP A 370 4.95 -0.44 -1.53
CA TRP A 370 4.07 -1.56 -1.83
C TRP A 370 4.84 -2.87 -2.01
N THR A 371 5.87 -2.88 -2.86
CA THR A 371 6.65 -4.11 -3.12
C THR A 371 7.35 -4.65 -1.86
N ARG A 372 7.77 -3.78 -0.94
CA ARG A 372 8.25 -4.19 0.39
C ARG A 372 7.12 -4.78 1.24
N ILE A 373 5.95 -4.15 1.27
CA ILE A 373 4.77 -4.66 1.99
C ILE A 373 4.37 -6.03 1.44
N ALA A 374 4.20 -6.15 0.11
CA ALA A 374 3.79 -7.37 -0.58
C ALA A 374 4.72 -8.56 -0.28
N ASN A 375 6.02 -8.33 -0.20
CA ASN A 375 7.01 -9.37 0.10
C ASN A 375 7.03 -9.82 1.58
N ASN A 376 6.56 -8.98 2.51
CA ASN A 376 6.75 -9.21 3.95
C ASN A 376 5.43 -9.40 4.72
N LYS A 377 4.28 -9.22 4.07
CA LYS A 377 2.95 -9.38 4.71
C LYS A 377 2.60 -10.83 4.95
N ALA A 378 1.84 -11.06 6.02
CA ALA A 378 1.34 -12.36 6.42
C ALA A 378 -0.19 -12.30 6.49
N GLY A 379 -0.84 -12.81 5.45
CA GLY A 379 -2.29 -12.94 5.38
C GLY A 379 -2.76 -14.26 5.99
N CYS A 380 -3.86 -14.23 6.75
CA CYS A 380 -4.53 -15.45 7.21
C CYS A 380 -6.02 -15.23 7.44
N THR A 381 -6.78 -16.32 7.46
CA THR A 381 -8.19 -16.29 7.85
C THR A 381 -8.33 -16.27 9.37
N ASP A 382 -9.37 -15.63 9.87
CA ASP A 382 -9.73 -15.53 11.29
C ASP A 382 -11.26 -15.63 11.42
N PRO A 383 -11.79 -16.56 12.23
CA PRO A 383 -13.24 -16.77 12.36
C PRO A 383 -14.02 -15.55 12.84
N LYS A 384 -13.39 -14.63 13.57
CA LYS A 384 -14.03 -13.44 14.15
C LYS A 384 -13.79 -12.21 13.27
N ARG A 385 -12.59 -12.09 12.70
CA ARG A 385 -12.11 -10.88 12.01
C ARG A 385 -12.11 -11.02 10.48
N GLY A 386 -12.51 -12.19 9.95
CA GLY A 386 -12.49 -12.50 8.53
C GLY A 386 -11.05 -12.69 8.03
N PHE A 387 -10.75 -12.27 6.81
CA PHE A 387 -9.36 -12.22 6.34
C PHE A 387 -8.60 -11.11 7.03
N ILE A 388 -7.43 -11.44 7.57
CA ILE A 388 -6.48 -10.50 8.15
C ILE A 388 -5.25 -10.45 7.27
N ASP A 389 -4.78 -9.24 7.02
CA ASP A 389 -3.47 -9.01 6.43
C ASP A 389 -2.70 -8.08 7.35
N ALA A 390 -1.43 -8.40 7.63
CA ALA A 390 -0.62 -7.63 8.56
C ALA A 390 0.86 -7.81 8.27
N ILE A 391 1.64 -6.81 8.68
CA ILE A 391 3.10 -6.92 8.78
C ILE A 391 3.47 -6.70 10.23
N ASN A 392 4.12 -7.68 10.85
CA ASN A 392 4.68 -7.52 12.17
C ASN A 392 6.11 -6.92 12.07
N PRO A 393 6.54 -6.10 13.05
CA PRO A 393 7.87 -5.49 13.05
C PRO A 393 9.08 -6.46 12.98
N PHE A 394 8.96 -7.68 13.51
CA PHE A 394 10.08 -8.64 13.62
C PHE A 394 9.82 -10.01 12.97
N VAL A 395 8.58 -10.49 12.91
CA VAL A 395 8.26 -11.80 12.30
C VAL A 395 8.83 -11.96 10.87
N PRO A 396 8.75 -10.96 9.97
CA PRO A 396 9.33 -11.07 8.62
C PRO A 396 10.85 -11.22 8.57
N LEU A 397 11.55 -11.09 9.70
CA LEU A 397 12.99 -11.27 9.82
C LEU A 397 13.39 -12.72 10.11
N PHE A 398 12.42 -13.61 10.38
CA PHE A 398 12.64 -15.04 10.43
C PHE A 398 12.65 -15.61 9.01
N ASN A 399 13.69 -16.39 8.70
CA ASN A 399 13.73 -17.10 7.43
C ASN A 399 12.86 -18.36 7.48
N HIS A 400 12.37 -18.78 6.31
CA HIS A 400 11.61 -20.02 6.17
C HIS A 400 12.50 -21.27 6.32
N SER A 401 11.95 -22.30 6.94
CA SER A 401 12.46 -23.68 6.95
C SER A 401 11.27 -24.63 6.82
N CYS A 402 11.42 -25.70 6.03
CA CYS A 402 10.44 -26.79 5.98
C CYS A 402 10.37 -27.58 7.29
N GLU A 403 11.44 -27.51 8.10
CA GLU A 403 11.55 -28.07 9.44
C GLU A 403 11.81 -26.91 10.41
N PRO A 404 10.76 -26.17 10.81
CA PRO A 404 10.93 -24.99 11.67
C PRO A 404 11.25 -25.41 13.11
N ASN A 405 12.05 -24.60 13.80
CA ASN A 405 12.36 -24.74 15.22
C ASN A 405 11.63 -23.71 16.10
N ILE A 406 10.75 -22.90 15.51
CA ILE A 406 9.90 -21.90 16.18
C ILE A 406 8.51 -21.97 15.55
N GLU A 407 7.48 -21.84 16.38
CA GLU A 407 6.10 -21.65 15.95
C GLU A 407 5.62 -20.22 16.25
N CYS A 408 4.80 -19.66 15.35
CA CYS A 408 4.14 -18.37 15.57
C CYS A 408 2.65 -18.60 15.78
N LYS A 409 2.12 -18.09 16.90
CA LYS A 409 0.70 -18.15 17.24
C LYS A 409 0.17 -16.74 17.45
N ARG A 410 -1.02 -16.46 16.94
CA ARG A 410 -1.74 -15.22 17.21
C ARG A 410 -2.50 -15.37 18.53
N GLU A 411 -2.23 -14.48 19.47
CA GLU A 411 -3.04 -14.37 20.69
C GLU A 411 -4.36 -13.64 20.38
N ASP A 412 -5.43 -14.04 21.06
CA ASP A 412 -6.82 -13.67 20.78
C ASP A 412 -7.18 -12.25 21.25
#